data_AF-A0A843U8Y2-F1
#
_entry.id   AF-A0A843U8Y2-F1
#
_cell.length_a   1.000
_cell.length_b   1.000
_cell.length_c   1.000
_cell.angle_alpha   90.00
_cell.angle_beta   90.00
_cell.angle_gamma   90.00
#
_symmetry.space_group_name_H-M   'P 1'
#
loop_
_entity.id
_entity.type
_entity.pdbx_description
1 polymer ?
#
loop_
_entity_poly.entity_id
_entity_poly.type
_entity_poly.pdbx_seq_one_letter_code
_entity_poly.pdbx_strand_id
1 'polypeptide(L)'
;MSLVEQVKGSKGSPLLTCLLEGPAGSGKTAMAATIGIDSDFPYVKIISAESMIGLSEGSKSAQIVKIFEDAYKSQLSIIILDDIERLLEYVPIGPRFSNVISQTLMVLLKRLPPKVLQMLNVFHEHDIDVAVEALNNMPLKKLYMLVEMAAQGEEGGNAEAIYSGQAKISVNHFFDCLNDITPLYR
;
A
#
# COMPACT_ATOMS: atom_id res chain seq x y z
N MET A 1 3.55 -4.20 22.24
CA MET A 1 2.79 -4.50 21.02
C MET A 1 3.74 -4.34 19.86
N SER A 2 4.12 -5.42 19.19
CA SER A 2 5.05 -5.38 18.06
C SER A 2 4.34 -4.85 16.80
N LEU A 3 5.08 -4.31 15.83
CA LEU A 3 4.53 -3.85 14.55
C LEU A 3 3.74 -4.97 13.84
N VAL A 4 4.22 -6.21 13.97
CA VAL A 4 3.57 -7.40 13.43
C VAL A 4 2.22 -7.65 14.09
N GLU A 5 2.14 -7.56 15.42
CA GLU A 5 0.88 -7.71 16.17
C GLU A 5 -0.14 -6.64 15.79
N GLN A 6 0.32 -5.41 15.53
CA GLN A 6 -0.56 -4.33 15.08
C GLN A 6 -1.19 -4.66 13.72
N VAL A 7 -0.42 -5.20 12.78
CA VAL A 7 -0.95 -5.62 11.46
C VAL A 7 -1.88 -6.84 11.60
N LYS A 8 -1.53 -7.83 12.44
CA LYS A 8 -2.39 -9.02 12.70
C LYS A 8 -3.73 -8.64 13.36
N GLY A 9 -3.71 -7.68 14.28
CA GLY A 9 -4.86 -7.32 15.11
C GLY A 9 -5.72 -6.16 14.57
N SER A 10 -5.23 -5.37 13.62
CA SER A 10 -5.99 -4.23 13.12
C SER A 10 -7.07 -4.67 12.12
N LYS A 11 -8.31 -4.24 12.37
CA LYS A 11 -9.43 -4.39 11.42
C LYS A 11 -9.48 -3.28 10.35
N GLY A 12 -8.57 -2.29 10.41
CA GLY A 12 -8.66 -1.07 9.60
C GLY A 12 -7.36 -0.33 9.31
N SER A 13 -6.18 -0.80 9.77
CA SER A 13 -4.88 -0.22 9.38
C SER A 13 -4.08 -1.26 8.60
N PRO A 14 -4.42 -1.48 7.32
CA PRO A 14 -3.93 -2.61 6.55
C PRO A 14 -2.50 -2.44 6.03
N LEU A 15 -1.94 -1.24 6.14
CA LEU A 15 -0.62 -0.91 5.63
C LEU A 15 0.14 -0.14 6.71
N LEU A 16 1.24 -0.74 7.17
CA LEU A 16 2.16 -0.13 8.11
C LEU A 16 3.53 -0.04 7.46
N THR A 17 4.11 1.16 7.48
CA THR A 17 5.45 1.44 6.96
C THR A 17 6.32 1.95 8.10
N CYS A 18 7.52 1.37 8.23
CA CYS A 18 8.50 1.78 9.24
C CYS A 18 9.86 1.99 8.55
N LEU A 19 10.57 3.03 8.97
CA LEU A 19 11.95 3.29 8.57
C LEU A 19 12.89 2.95 9.72
N LEU A 20 13.91 2.12 9.44
CA LEU A 20 15.00 1.85 10.37
C LEU A 20 16.19 2.75 9.99
N GLU A 21 16.51 3.72 10.85
CA GLU A 21 17.63 4.64 10.66
C GLU A 21 18.74 4.38 11.68
N GLY A 22 19.99 4.54 11.26
CA GLY A 22 21.15 4.44 12.15
C GLY A 22 22.46 4.21 11.39
N PRO A 23 23.62 4.29 12.07
CA PRO A 23 24.93 4.12 11.44
C PRO A 23 25.10 2.76 10.73
N ALA A 24 26.01 2.70 9.74
CA ALA A 24 26.38 1.43 9.12
C ALA A 24 26.83 0.41 10.17
N GLY A 25 26.40 -0.86 10.04
CA GLY A 25 26.73 -1.92 10.99
C GLY A 25 25.86 -1.97 12.26
N SER A 26 24.89 -1.08 12.44
CA SER A 26 24.00 -1.08 13.62
C SER A 26 22.97 -2.22 13.67
N GLY A 27 23.01 -3.18 12.74
CA GLY A 27 22.14 -4.35 12.72
C GLY A 27 20.74 -4.15 12.10
N LYS A 28 20.47 -3.03 11.41
CA LYS A 28 19.16 -2.72 10.81
C LYS A 28 18.62 -3.85 9.92
N THR A 29 19.43 -4.32 8.97
CA THR A 29 19.08 -5.40 8.04
C THR A 29 18.79 -6.71 8.79
N ALA A 30 19.63 -7.06 9.76
CA ALA A 30 19.43 -8.25 10.58
C ALA A 30 18.12 -8.16 11.39
N MET A 31 17.86 -7.01 12.01
CA MET A 31 16.63 -6.78 12.77
C MET A 31 15.38 -6.88 11.88
N ALA A 32 15.39 -6.25 10.70
CA ALA A 32 14.28 -6.35 9.75
C ALA A 32 14.05 -7.79 9.29
N ALA A 33 15.12 -8.52 8.96
CA ALA A 33 15.04 -9.92 8.55
C ALA A 33 14.49 -10.82 9.67
N THR A 34 14.95 -10.64 10.91
CA THR A 34 14.43 -11.36 12.09
C THR A 34 12.94 -11.08 12.28
N ILE A 35 12.50 -9.82 12.20
CA ILE A 35 11.06 -9.48 12.28
C ILE A 35 10.27 -10.19 11.17
N GLY A 36 10.81 -10.24 9.95
CA GLY A 36 10.20 -10.97 8.85
C GLY A 36 10.03 -12.46 9.17
N ILE A 37 11.08 -13.12 9.65
CA ILE A 37 11.06 -14.54 10.01
C ILE A 37 10.08 -14.82 11.15
N ASP A 38 10.16 -14.03 12.23
CA ASP A 38 9.35 -14.23 13.44
C ASP A 38 7.88 -13.81 13.26
N SER A 39 7.53 -13.20 12.12
CA SER A 39 6.17 -12.73 11.88
C SER A 39 5.16 -13.85 11.63
N ASP A 40 5.61 -15.02 11.19
CA ASP A 40 4.78 -16.08 10.61
C ASP A 40 3.87 -15.61 9.46
N PHE A 41 4.24 -14.55 8.75
CA PHE A 41 3.46 -14.07 7.61
C PHE A 41 3.67 -14.99 6.40
N PRO A 42 2.60 -15.30 5.64
CA PRO A 42 2.67 -16.20 4.48
C PRO A 42 3.52 -15.65 3.33
N TYR A 43 3.81 -14.35 3.31
CA TYR A 43 4.70 -13.75 2.31
C TYR A 43 5.67 -12.76 2.96
N VAL A 44 6.96 -13.08 2.90
CA VAL A 44 8.03 -12.20 3.36
C VAL A 44 9.07 -12.10 2.25
N LYS A 45 9.38 -10.87 1.82
CA LYS A 45 10.34 -10.65 0.74
C LYS A 45 11.30 -9.51 1.07
N ILE A 46 12.59 -9.76 0.86
CA ILE A 46 13.64 -8.75 0.91
C ILE A 46 13.94 -8.28 -0.51
N ILE A 47 13.97 -6.97 -0.70
CA ILE A 47 14.42 -6.28 -1.91
C ILE A 47 15.72 -5.57 -1.55
N SER A 48 16.81 -5.92 -2.23
CA SER A 48 18.11 -5.27 -2.06
C SER A 48 18.72 -4.93 -3.41
N ALA A 49 19.53 -3.89 -3.47
CA ALA A 49 20.25 -3.50 -4.68
C ALA A 49 21.17 -4.62 -5.21
N GLU A 50 21.69 -5.46 -4.32
CA GLU A 50 22.52 -6.62 -4.67
C GLU A 50 21.78 -7.63 -5.55
N SER A 51 20.49 -7.87 -5.27
CA SER A 51 19.65 -8.78 -6.08
C SER A 51 19.31 -8.26 -7.48
N MET A 52 19.71 -7.02 -7.79
CA MET A 52 19.33 -6.28 -9.00
C MET A 52 20.54 -5.76 -9.79
N ILE A 53 21.74 -6.25 -9.48
CA ILE A 53 22.97 -5.87 -10.18
C ILE A 53 22.87 -6.23 -11.66
N GLY A 54 23.28 -5.30 -12.53
CA GLY A 54 23.27 -5.49 -13.98
C GLY A 54 21.92 -5.25 -14.67
N LEU A 55 20.86 -4.97 -13.92
CA LEU A 55 19.55 -4.63 -14.48
C LEU A 55 19.47 -3.15 -14.84
N SER A 56 18.75 -2.83 -15.92
CA SER A 56 18.37 -1.45 -16.23
C SER A 56 17.36 -0.91 -15.22
N GLU A 57 17.28 0.42 -15.05
CA GLU A 57 16.33 1.05 -14.12
C GLU A 57 14.88 0.56 -14.33
N GLY A 58 14.44 0.44 -15.59
CA GLY A 58 13.11 -0.09 -15.91
C GLY A 58 12.91 -1.53 -15.46
N SER A 59 13.94 -2.37 -15.58
CA SER A 59 13.90 -3.77 -15.13
C SER A 59 13.86 -3.86 -13.60
N LYS A 60 14.60 -3.00 -12.89
CA LYS A 60 14.54 -2.87 -11.44
C LYS A 60 13.14 -2.48 -10.98
N SER A 61 12.57 -1.44 -11.57
CA SER A 61 11.19 -1.00 -11.28
C SER A 61 10.17 -2.11 -11.55
N ALA A 62 10.25 -2.81 -12.68
CA ALA A 62 9.34 -3.91 -12.99
C ALA A 62 9.44 -5.05 -11.95
N GLN A 63 10.65 -5.36 -11.49
CA GLN A 63 10.85 -6.37 -10.45
C GLN A 63 10.29 -5.93 -9.09
N ILE A 64 10.48 -4.65 -8.70
CA ILE A 64 9.88 -4.09 -7.49
C ILE A 64 8.35 -4.16 -7.57
N VAL A 65 7.75 -3.72 -8.69
CA VAL A 65 6.30 -3.78 -8.93
C VAL A 65 5.79 -5.21 -8.76
N LYS A 66 6.44 -6.18 -9.42
CA LYS A 66 6.06 -7.59 -9.32
C LYS A 66 6.08 -8.11 -7.88
N ILE A 67 7.10 -7.75 -7.09
CA ILE A 67 7.19 -8.17 -5.68
C ILE A 67 6.04 -7.61 -4.85
N PHE A 68 5.63 -6.35 -5.09
CA PHE A 68 4.48 -5.75 -4.44
C PHE A 68 3.16 -6.39 -4.88
N GLU A 69 3.00 -6.67 -6.18
CA GLU A 69 1.81 -7.37 -6.71
C GLU A 69 1.66 -8.78 -6.12
N ASP A 70 2.76 -9.52 -5.99
CA ASP A 70 2.76 -10.83 -5.34
C ASP A 70 2.44 -10.71 -3.84
N ALA A 71 2.94 -9.67 -3.17
CA ALA A 71 2.60 -9.40 -1.77
C ALA A 71 1.11 -9.10 -1.56
N TYR A 72 0.45 -8.42 -2.50
CA TYR A 72 -0.98 -8.13 -2.45
C TYR A 72 -1.86 -9.37 -2.65
N LYS A 73 -1.33 -10.44 -3.25
CA LYS A 73 -2.01 -11.75 -3.34
C LYS A 73 -2.00 -12.50 -2.02
N SER A 74 -1.14 -12.11 -1.07
CA SER A 74 -1.13 -12.67 0.29
C SER A 74 -2.20 -12.00 1.18
N GLN A 75 -2.63 -12.64 2.27
CA GLN A 75 -3.49 -11.98 3.27
C GLN A 75 -2.66 -11.07 4.19
N LEU A 76 -1.46 -11.52 4.54
CA LEU A 76 -0.50 -10.80 5.35
C LEU A 76 0.86 -10.88 4.64
N SER A 77 1.56 -9.76 4.57
CA SER A 77 2.85 -9.70 3.90
C SER A 77 3.78 -8.67 4.52
N ILE A 78 5.08 -8.95 4.44
CA ILE A 78 6.17 -8.03 4.78
C ILE A 78 7.07 -7.89 3.56
N ILE A 79 7.31 -6.64 3.16
CA ILE A 79 8.34 -6.29 2.17
C ILE A 79 9.41 -5.50 2.90
N ILE A 80 10.64 -5.98 2.86
CA ILE A 80 11.81 -5.31 3.43
C ILE A 80 12.57 -4.66 2.28
N LEU A 81 12.65 -3.34 2.28
CA LEU A 81 13.50 -2.57 1.38
C LEU A 81 14.85 -2.36 2.08
N ASP A 82 15.85 -3.15 1.72
CA ASP A 82 17.17 -3.08 2.32
C ASP A 82 18.08 -2.12 1.55
N ASP A 83 18.84 -1.31 2.30
CA ASP A 83 19.76 -0.31 1.78
C ASP A 83 19.11 0.61 0.71
N ILE A 84 18.02 1.29 1.11
CA ILE A 84 17.16 2.06 0.19
C ILE A 84 17.92 3.14 -0.58
N GLU A 85 18.99 3.69 0.00
CA GLU A 85 19.89 4.63 -0.66
C GLU A 85 20.54 4.00 -1.91
N ARG A 86 21.01 2.76 -1.80
CA ARG A 86 21.54 2.01 -2.94
C ARG A 86 20.46 1.58 -3.93
N LEU A 87 19.26 1.22 -3.46
CA LEU A 87 18.14 0.93 -4.35
C LEU A 87 17.77 2.15 -5.20
N LEU A 88 17.82 3.36 -4.63
CA LEU A 88 17.57 4.61 -5.33
C LEU A 88 18.76 5.09 -6.17
N GLU A 89 19.88 4.36 -6.18
CA GLU A 89 21.13 4.79 -6.82
C GLU A 89 21.57 6.18 -6.34
N TYR A 90 21.40 6.44 -5.04
CA TYR A 90 21.70 7.72 -4.44
C TYR A 90 23.19 8.04 -4.48
N VAL A 91 23.52 9.23 -4.97
CA VAL A 91 24.86 9.79 -4.98
C VAL A 91 24.82 11.12 -4.22
N PRO A 92 25.60 11.28 -3.13
CA PRO A 92 25.55 12.47 -2.28
C PRO A 92 26.08 13.73 -2.99
N ILE A 93 26.93 13.58 -4.00
CA ILE A 93 27.48 14.68 -4.77
C ILE A 93 26.47 15.10 -5.85
N GLY A 94 25.90 16.30 -5.69
CA GLY A 94 24.90 16.86 -6.62
C GLY A 94 23.54 16.16 -6.53
N PRO A 95 23.07 15.90 -5.29
CA PRO A 95 22.17 14.80 -4.88
C PRO A 95 21.41 14.15 -6.03
N ARG A 96 22.01 13.12 -6.62
CA ARG A 96 21.42 12.35 -7.73
C ARG A 96 20.82 11.07 -7.21
N PHE A 97 19.72 10.65 -7.84
CA PHE A 97 19.06 9.37 -7.61
C PHE A 97 18.25 9.01 -8.85
N SER A 98 17.90 7.73 -8.98
CA SER A 98 17.01 7.27 -10.04
C SER A 98 15.59 7.76 -9.80
N ASN A 99 15.12 8.73 -10.61
CA ASN A 99 13.75 9.22 -10.52
C ASN A 99 12.74 8.12 -10.85
N VAL A 100 13.08 7.21 -11.76
CA VAL A 100 12.21 6.09 -12.16
C VAL A 100 11.93 5.18 -10.96
N ILE A 101 12.98 4.77 -10.23
CA ILE A 101 12.83 3.91 -9.05
C ILE A 101 12.13 4.68 -7.91
N SER A 102 12.49 5.95 -7.72
CA SER A 102 11.88 6.82 -6.70
C SER A 102 10.36 6.95 -6.87
N GLN A 103 9.89 7.31 -8.07
CA GLN A 103 8.46 7.41 -8.37
C GLN A 103 7.76 6.06 -8.23
N THR A 104 8.40 4.97 -8.67
CA THR A 104 7.87 3.61 -8.50
C THR A 104 7.60 3.31 -7.02
N LEU A 105 8.58 3.54 -6.14
CA LEU A 105 8.43 3.32 -4.71
C LEU A 105 7.40 4.26 -4.07
N MET A 106 7.36 5.53 -4.47
CA MET A 106 6.38 6.50 -3.95
C MET A 106 4.93 6.07 -4.23
N VAL A 107 4.67 5.48 -5.40
CA VAL A 107 3.35 4.94 -5.76
C VAL A 107 3.07 3.68 -4.92
N LEU A 108 3.99 2.72 -4.91
CA LEU A 108 3.78 1.42 -4.26
C LEU A 108 3.63 1.52 -2.73
N LEU A 109 4.40 2.41 -2.07
CA LEU A 109 4.32 2.62 -0.62
C LEU A 109 3.02 3.32 -0.17
N LYS A 110 2.31 3.98 -1.10
CA LYS A 110 1.02 4.63 -0.85
C LYS A 110 -0.17 3.82 -1.35
N ARG A 111 0.06 2.83 -2.21
CA ARG A 111 -0.98 2.01 -2.80
C ARG A 111 -1.55 1.07 -1.74
N LEU A 112 -2.86 1.18 -1.53
CA LEU A 112 -3.58 0.28 -0.64
C LEU A 112 -3.70 -1.10 -1.29
N PRO A 113 -3.49 -2.18 -0.52
CA PRO A 113 -3.73 -3.52 -1.03
C PRO A 113 -5.19 -3.66 -1.52
N PRO A 114 -5.45 -4.21 -2.72
CA PRO A 114 -6.80 -4.41 -3.23
C PRO A 114 -7.71 -5.19 -2.27
N LYS A 115 -7.12 -6.14 -1.54
CA LYS A 115 -7.80 -6.93 -0.51
C LYS A 115 -8.32 -6.11 0.67
N VAL A 116 -7.83 -4.89 0.89
CA VAL A 116 -8.40 -3.97 1.88
C VAL A 116 -9.81 -3.58 1.50
N LEU A 117 -10.01 -3.23 0.23
CA LEU A 117 -11.33 -2.90 -0.30
C LEU A 117 -12.26 -4.12 -0.27
N GLN A 118 -11.70 -5.33 -0.49
CA GLN A 118 -12.42 -6.60 -0.27
C GLN A 118 -12.78 -6.81 1.22
N MET A 119 -11.86 -6.58 2.15
CA MET A 119 -12.07 -6.75 3.59
C MET A 119 -13.03 -5.74 4.20
N LEU A 120 -13.07 -4.52 3.66
CA LEU A 120 -14.10 -3.53 4.01
C LEU A 120 -15.50 -4.03 3.61
N ASN A 121 -15.60 -5.00 2.69
CA ASN A 121 -16.84 -5.62 2.23
C ASN A 121 -17.89 -4.58 1.80
N VAL A 122 -17.45 -3.42 1.35
CA VAL A 122 -18.32 -2.29 1.00
C VAL A 122 -18.76 -2.34 -0.47
N PHE A 123 -18.01 -2.98 -1.36
CA PHE A 123 -18.35 -3.15 -2.78
C PHE A 123 -18.83 -4.57 -3.10
N HIS A 124 -19.52 -4.74 -4.24
CA HIS A 124 -19.74 -6.06 -4.82
C HIS A 124 -18.44 -6.65 -5.36
N GLU A 125 -18.28 -7.98 -5.38
CA GLU A 125 -17.02 -8.63 -5.78
C GLU A 125 -16.54 -8.26 -7.19
N HIS A 126 -17.46 -8.09 -8.14
CA HIS A 126 -17.14 -7.76 -9.54
C HIS A 126 -16.71 -6.29 -9.74
N ASP A 127 -16.94 -5.45 -8.73
CA ASP A 127 -16.73 -4.01 -8.77
C ASP A 127 -15.42 -3.57 -8.10
N ILE A 128 -14.78 -4.50 -7.39
CA ILE A 128 -13.62 -4.21 -6.55
C ILE A 128 -12.44 -3.73 -7.37
N ASP A 129 -12.14 -4.40 -8.49
CA ASP A 129 -11.00 -4.04 -9.34
C ASP A 129 -11.15 -2.62 -9.90
N VAL A 130 -12.37 -2.23 -10.26
CA VAL A 130 -12.70 -0.90 -10.76
C VAL A 130 -12.54 0.16 -9.66
N ALA A 131 -13.02 -0.13 -8.44
CA ALA A 131 -12.84 0.76 -7.30
C ALA A 131 -11.37 0.91 -6.89
N VAL A 132 -10.60 -0.18 -6.92
CA VAL A 132 -9.15 -0.17 -6.66
C VAL A 132 -8.43 0.74 -7.64
N GLU A 133 -8.75 0.62 -8.94
CA GLU A 133 -8.13 1.42 -9.97
C GLU A 133 -8.40 2.92 -9.78
N ALA A 134 -9.65 3.27 -9.46
CA ALA A 134 -10.08 4.65 -9.19
C ALA A 134 -9.43 5.25 -7.93
N LEU A 135 -9.06 4.41 -6.96
CA LEU A 135 -8.47 4.82 -5.68
C LEU A 135 -6.94 4.88 -5.69
N ASN A 136 -6.29 4.50 -6.80
CA ASN A 136 -4.84 4.54 -6.90
C ASN A 136 -4.32 5.97 -6.63
N ASN A 137 -3.38 6.09 -5.69
CA ASN A 137 -2.75 7.35 -5.25
C ASN A 137 -3.66 8.30 -4.44
N MET A 138 -4.83 7.86 -3.98
CA MET A 138 -5.65 8.67 -3.07
C MET A 138 -5.05 8.66 -1.63
N PRO A 139 -4.81 9.83 -0.99
CA PRO A 139 -4.41 9.88 0.41
C PRO A 139 -5.41 9.18 1.33
N LEU A 140 -4.94 8.46 2.36
CA LEU A 140 -5.80 7.65 3.25
C LEU A 140 -6.98 8.44 3.85
N LYS A 141 -6.76 9.67 4.30
CA LYS A 141 -7.83 10.53 4.83
C LYS A 141 -8.92 10.82 3.80
N LYS A 142 -8.56 10.97 2.52
CA LYS A 142 -9.53 11.17 1.43
C LYS A 142 -10.28 9.89 1.10
N LEU A 143 -9.60 8.75 1.14
CA LEU A 143 -10.26 7.46 0.97
C LEU A 143 -11.33 7.25 2.04
N TYR A 144 -10.99 7.45 3.31
CA TYR A 144 -11.97 7.32 4.39
C TYR A 144 -13.16 8.25 4.18
N MET A 145 -12.92 9.50 3.82
CA MET A 145 -13.98 10.46 3.52
C MET A 145 -14.85 9.99 2.35
N LEU A 146 -14.26 9.53 1.25
CA LEU A 146 -14.98 9.05 0.08
C LEU A 146 -15.84 7.82 0.39
N VAL A 147 -15.26 6.84 1.08
CA VAL A 147 -15.97 5.61 1.46
C VAL A 147 -17.11 5.93 2.42
N GLU A 148 -16.90 6.83 3.38
CA GLU A 148 -17.98 7.33 4.25
C GLU A 148 -19.09 8.01 3.46
N MET A 149 -18.75 8.94 2.57
CA MET A 149 -19.74 9.64 1.73
C MET A 149 -20.55 8.65 0.89
N ALA A 150 -19.87 7.70 0.23
CA ALA A 150 -20.53 6.71 -0.61
C ALA A 150 -21.32 5.65 0.19
N ALA A 151 -20.92 5.35 1.43
CA ALA A 151 -21.63 4.42 2.30
C ALA A 151 -22.93 4.99 2.87
N GLN A 152 -23.07 6.31 2.94
CA GLN A 152 -24.29 6.99 3.38
C GLN A 152 -25.39 6.96 2.28
N GLY A 153 -25.02 6.66 1.04
CA GLY A 153 -25.95 6.58 -0.10
C GLY A 153 -26.44 7.94 -0.59
N GLU A 154 -27.21 7.94 -1.68
CA GLU A 154 -27.65 9.15 -2.41
C GLU A 154 -28.48 10.13 -1.56
N GLU A 155 -29.21 9.63 -0.55
CA GLU A 155 -30.06 10.45 0.32
C GLU A 155 -29.39 10.86 1.65
N GLY A 156 -28.12 10.50 1.88
CA GLY A 156 -27.37 10.90 3.08
C GLY A 156 -27.80 10.18 4.37
N GLY A 157 -27.98 8.86 4.31
CA GLY A 157 -28.40 8.01 5.41
C GLY A 157 -27.27 7.47 6.30
N ASN A 158 -27.58 6.46 7.12
CA ASN A 158 -26.60 5.80 7.99
C ASN A 158 -25.83 4.70 7.22
N ALA A 159 -24.51 4.72 7.31
CA ALA A 159 -23.60 3.74 6.69
C ALA A 159 -23.62 2.34 7.35
N GLU A 160 -24.36 2.16 8.45
CA GLU A 160 -24.39 0.94 9.25
C GLU A 160 -24.78 -0.30 8.44
N ALA A 161 -25.74 -0.20 7.51
CA ALA A 161 -26.13 -1.32 6.64
C ALA A 161 -25.01 -1.78 5.70
N ILE A 162 -24.14 -0.85 5.28
CA ILE A 162 -22.98 -1.16 4.42
C ILE A 162 -21.91 -1.87 5.25
N TYR A 163 -21.52 -1.29 6.39
CA TYR A 163 -20.46 -1.86 7.25
C TYR A 163 -20.88 -3.14 7.97
N SER A 164 -22.18 -3.36 8.20
CA SER A 164 -22.73 -4.63 8.68
C SER A 164 -22.86 -5.68 7.57
N GLY A 165 -22.58 -5.32 6.31
CA GLY A 165 -22.67 -6.20 5.14
C GLY A 165 -24.09 -6.49 4.65
N GLN A 166 -25.10 -5.75 5.12
CA GLN A 166 -26.50 -5.90 4.67
C GLN A 166 -26.75 -5.25 3.31
N ALA A 167 -25.94 -4.25 2.95
CA ALA A 167 -25.99 -3.54 1.68
C ALA A 167 -24.57 -3.34 1.12
N LYS A 168 -24.47 -2.98 -0.16
CA LYS A 168 -23.23 -2.65 -0.86
C LYS A 168 -23.32 -1.26 -1.46
N ILE A 169 -22.17 -0.59 -1.56
CA ILE A 169 -22.03 0.67 -2.27
C ILE A 169 -22.17 0.39 -3.77
N SER A 170 -23.06 1.14 -4.42
CA SER A 170 -23.17 1.17 -5.87
C SER A 170 -21.91 1.80 -6.47
N VAL A 171 -21.28 1.15 -7.45
CA VAL A 171 -20.11 1.71 -8.14
C VAL A 171 -20.41 3.04 -8.82
N ASN A 172 -21.59 3.18 -9.42
CA ASN A 172 -21.98 4.43 -10.06
C ASN A 172 -22.01 5.58 -9.04
N HIS A 173 -22.66 5.34 -7.89
CA HIS A 173 -22.72 6.32 -6.81
C HIS A 173 -21.33 6.63 -6.23
N PHE A 174 -20.48 5.62 -6.09
CA PHE A 174 -19.10 5.80 -5.66
C PHE A 174 -18.30 6.71 -6.61
N PHE A 175 -18.48 6.56 -7.93
CA PHE A 175 -17.86 7.44 -8.91
C PHE A 175 -18.42 8.87 -8.87
N ASP A 176 -19.72 9.03 -8.60
CA ASP A 176 -20.32 10.34 -8.41
C ASP A 176 -19.68 11.05 -7.21
N CYS A 177 -19.59 10.37 -6.06
CA CYS A 177 -18.89 10.90 -4.88
C CYS A 177 -17.41 11.20 -5.15
N LEU A 178 -16.72 10.35 -5.92
CA LEU A 178 -15.32 10.56 -6.30
C LEU A 178 -15.16 11.83 -7.14
N ASN A 179 -16.05 12.05 -8.10
CA ASN A 179 -16.08 13.24 -8.93
C ASN A 179 -16.37 14.51 -8.11
N ASP A 180 -17.19 14.42 -7.06
CA ASP A 180 -17.49 15.57 -6.20
C ASP A 180 -16.30 16.00 -5.32
N ILE A 181 -15.48 15.05 -4.87
CA ILE A 181 -14.31 15.35 -4.03
C ILE A 181 -13.05 15.70 -4.83
N THR A 182 -13.00 15.37 -6.13
CA THR A 182 -11.84 15.62 -6.98
C THR A 182 -11.55 17.12 -7.22
N PRO A 183 -12.56 17.99 -7.44
CA PRO A 183 -12.39 19.44 -7.58
C PRO A 183 -11.84 20.16 -6.34
N LEU A 184 -12.07 19.62 -5.13
CA LEU A 184 -11.67 20.26 -3.86
C LEU A 184 -10.15 20.33 -3.64
N TYR A 185 -9.34 19.81 -4.58
CA TYR A 185 -7.89 19.66 -4.42
C TYR A 185 -7.09 19.94 -5.70
N ARG A 186 -7.67 20.67 -6.67
CA ARG A 186 -6.88 21.34 -7.71
C ARG A 186 -6.28 22.64 -7.19
#